data_AF-V6LCF6-F1
#
_entry.id   AF-V6LCF6-F1
#
_cell.length_a   1.000
_cell.length_b   1.000
_cell.length_c   1.000
_cell.angle_alpha   90.00
_cell.angle_beta   90.00
_cell.angle_gamma   90.00
#
_symmetry.space_group_name_H-M   'P 1'
#
loop_
_entity.id
_entity.type
_entity.pdbx_description
1 polymer ?
#
loop_
_entity_poly.entity_id
_entity_poly.type
_entity_poly.pdbx_seq_one_letter_code
_entity_poly.pdbx_strand_id
1 'polypeptide(L)'
;MSTTTIVVAGAGPTGLALACGLRGAGQAVRVVDKAEGPSATSRALGLQPRGSEVLDRLGALADLPQQSVHIGQVITHVNGELMARLEVGRRTELVTRPGLIISQAEVEARLRHRLRDLGAADK
;
A
#
# COMPACT_ATOMS: atom_id res chain seq x y z
N MET A 1 -11.07 -33.52 3.95
CA MET A 1 -11.82 -32.28 4.27
C MET A 1 -11.72 -31.35 3.08
N SER A 2 -12.83 -30.80 2.60
CA SER A 2 -12.82 -29.82 1.50
C SER A 2 -12.19 -28.52 2.02
N THR A 3 -11.06 -28.10 1.45
CA THR A 3 -10.43 -26.82 1.78
C THR A 3 -11.25 -25.70 1.11
N THR A 4 -12.03 -24.98 1.91
CA THR A 4 -12.78 -23.80 1.46
C THR A 4 -11.79 -22.74 0.96
N THR A 5 -11.90 -22.38 -0.32
CA THR A 5 -11.10 -21.29 -0.91
C THR A 5 -11.88 -19.99 -0.85
N ILE A 6 -11.28 -18.95 -0.26
CA ILE A 6 -11.83 -17.60 -0.24
C ILE A 6 -11.55 -16.93 -1.59
N VAL A 7 -12.58 -16.38 -2.22
CA VAL A 7 -12.44 -15.58 -3.44
C VAL A 7 -12.51 -14.09 -3.10
N VAL A 8 -11.45 -13.36 -3.41
CA VAL A 8 -11.42 -11.89 -3.30
C VAL A 8 -11.66 -11.31 -4.69
N ALA A 9 -12.76 -10.57 -4.85
CA ALA A 9 -13.08 -9.87 -6.09
C ALA A 9 -12.47 -8.45 -6.08
N GLY A 10 -11.51 -8.22 -6.96
CA GLY A 10 -10.74 -6.97 -7.11
C GLY A 10 -9.26 -7.15 -6.71
N ALA A 11 -8.36 -6.84 -7.62
CA ALA A 11 -6.90 -6.85 -7.50
C ALA A 11 -6.29 -5.44 -7.39
N GLY A 12 -7.08 -4.48 -6.89
CA GLY A 12 -6.60 -3.18 -6.44
C GLY A 12 -5.98 -3.25 -5.03
N PRO A 13 -5.58 -2.10 -4.44
CA PRO A 13 -4.83 -2.07 -3.19
C PRO A 13 -5.55 -2.77 -2.03
N THR A 14 -6.86 -2.52 -1.88
CA THR A 14 -7.68 -3.13 -0.83
C THR A 14 -7.77 -4.65 -0.97
N GLY A 15 -8.05 -5.15 -2.17
CA GLY A 15 -8.21 -6.59 -2.40
C GLY A 15 -6.89 -7.35 -2.27
N LEU A 16 -5.78 -6.77 -2.75
CA LEU A 16 -4.46 -7.34 -2.58
C LEU A 16 -4.00 -7.33 -1.11
N ALA A 17 -4.29 -6.25 -0.35
CA ALA A 17 -3.99 -6.19 1.08
C ALA A 17 -4.80 -7.23 1.88
N LEU A 18 -6.09 -7.37 1.58
CA LEU A 18 -6.95 -8.41 2.16
C LEU A 18 -6.40 -9.81 1.86
N ALA A 19 -6.03 -10.08 0.61
CA ALA A 19 -5.47 -11.36 0.21
C ALA A 19 -4.15 -11.68 0.92
N CYS A 20 -3.26 -10.69 1.09
CA CYS A 20 -2.03 -10.86 1.88
C CYS A 20 -2.33 -11.20 3.34
N GLY A 21 -3.28 -10.50 3.97
CA GLY A 21 -3.67 -10.77 5.35
C GLY A 21 -4.25 -12.18 5.54
N LEU A 22 -5.16 -12.60 4.66
CA LEU A 22 -5.78 -13.93 4.69
C LEU A 22 -4.75 -15.05 4.44
N ARG A 23 -3.86 -14.88 3.46
CA ARG A 23 -2.77 -15.84 3.19
C ARG A 23 -1.77 -15.90 4.34
N GLY A 24 -1.42 -14.76 4.94
CA GLY A 24 -0.60 -14.71 6.14
C GLY A 24 -1.23 -15.42 7.35
N ALA A 25 -2.55 -15.55 7.37
CA ALA A 25 -3.30 -16.32 8.35
C ALA A 25 -3.55 -17.80 7.94
N GLY A 26 -2.85 -18.30 6.92
CA GLY A 26 -2.93 -19.69 6.47
C GLY A 26 -4.19 -20.06 5.68
N GLN A 27 -4.96 -19.07 5.19
CA GLN A 27 -6.17 -19.34 4.41
C GLN A 27 -5.86 -19.51 2.93
N ALA A 28 -6.55 -20.45 2.26
CA ALA A 28 -6.51 -20.59 0.81
C ALA A 28 -7.29 -19.44 0.15
N VAL A 29 -6.60 -18.59 -0.61
CA VAL A 29 -7.18 -17.38 -1.23
C VAL A 29 -6.93 -17.34 -2.73
N ARG A 30 -7.95 -16.98 -3.50
CA ARG A 30 -7.85 -16.64 -4.92
C ARG A 30 -8.33 -15.22 -5.15
N VAL A 31 -7.50 -14.39 -5.77
CA VAL A 31 -7.87 -13.04 -6.20
C VAL A 31 -8.34 -13.10 -7.64
N VAL A 32 -9.46 -12.48 -7.96
CA VAL A 32 -9.98 -12.33 -9.32
C VAL A 32 -10.23 -10.86 -9.62
N ASP A 33 -9.94 -10.43 -10.85
CA ASP A 33 -10.27 -9.09 -11.31
C ASP A 33 -10.80 -9.17 -12.75
N LYS A 34 -11.58 -8.16 -13.15
CA LYS A 34 -12.04 -8.01 -14.53
C LYS A 34 -10.96 -7.42 -15.43
N ALA A 35 -10.06 -6.62 -14.87
CA ALA A 35 -8.95 -6.04 -15.61
C ALA A 35 -7.97 -7.15 -16.04
N GLU A 36 -7.44 -7.05 -17.26
CA GLU A 36 -6.50 -8.02 -17.81
C GLU A 36 -5.12 -7.97 -17.13
N GLY A 37 -4.81 -6.86 -16.46
CA GLY A 37 -3.56 -6.68 -15.75
C GLY A 37 -3.57 -5.46 -14.83
N PRO A 38 -2.42 -5.19 -14.17
CA PRO A 38 -2.23 -3.99 -13.36
C PRO A 38 -2.53 -2.71 -14.13
N SER A 39 -3.06 -1.69 -13.43
CA SER A 39 -3.24 -0.37 -14.03
C SER A 39 -1.88 0.25 -14.37
N ALA A 40 -1.73 0.75 -15.60
CA ALA A 40 -0.55 1.51 -16.03
C ALA A 40 -0.59 2.98 -15.55
N THR A 41 -1.74 3.44 -15.07
CA THR A 41 -1.93 4.82 -14.58
C THR A 41 -2.33 4.81 -13.11
N SER A 42 -1.90 5.85 -12.39
CA SER A 42 -2.21 5.99 -10.98
C SER A 42 -3.39 6.93 -10.76
N ARG A 43 -4.34 6.50 -9.92
CA ARG A 43 -5.46 7.35 -9.44
C ARG A 43 -5.22 7.90 -8.03
N ALA A 44 -4.15 7.47 -7.36
CA ALA A 44 -3.75 7.91 -6.03
C ALA A 44 -2.24 8.13 -5.97
N LEU A 45 -1.78 9.13 -5.22
CA LEU A 45 -0.36 9.48 -5.13
C LEU A 45 0.16 9.55 -3.69
N GLY A 46 -0.69 9.32 -2.70
CA GLY A 46 -0.33 9.45 -1.29
C GLY A 46 -0.74 8.23 -0.48
N LEU A 47 0.23 7.62 0.19
CA LEU A 47 -0.01 6.65 1.26
C LEU A 47 0.14 7.35 2.60
N GLN A 48 -0.94 7.38 3.38
CA GLN A 48 -0.91 7.96 4.73
C GLN A 48 -0.06 7.10 5.68
N PRO A 49 0.48 7.67 6.78
CA PRO A 49 1.31 6.94 7.73
C PRO A 49 0.70 5.62 8.22
N ARG A 50 -0.61 5.62 8.52
CA ARG A 50 -1.31 4.40 8.95
C ARG A 50 -1.37 3.34 7.86
N GLY A 51 -1.46 3.75 6.59
CA GLY A 51 -1.36 2.86 5.45
C GLY A 51 0.02 2.22 5.36
N SER A 52 1.09 3.00 5.56
CA SER A 52 2.47 2.49 5.63
C SER A 52 2.64 1.45 6.74
N GLU A 53 2.06 1.70 7.93
CA GLU A 53 2.06 0.72 9.04
C GLU A 53 1.27 -0.56 8.72
N VAL A 54 0.19 -0.46 7.94
CA VAL A 54 -0.54 -1.65 7.47
C VAL A 54 0.31 -2.45 6.49
N LEU A 55 0.93 -1.80 5.49
CA LEU A 55 1.82 -2.48 4.55
C LEU A 55 3.00 -3.15 5.25
N ASP A 56 3.54 -2.50 6.29
CA ASP A 56 4.64 -3.03 7.08
C ASP A 56 4.25 -4.32 7.79
N ARG A 57 3.09 -4.32 8.47
CA ARG A 57 2.54 -5.53 9.14
C ARG A 57 2.24 -6.67 8.16
N LEU A 58 1.85 -6.35 6.93
CA LEU A 58 1.65 -7.34 5.88
C LEU A 58 2.97 -7.86 5.26
N GLY A 59 4.11 -7.23 5.59
CA GLY A 59 5.41 -7.51 4.96
C GLY A 59 5.52 -6.98 3.52
N ALA A 60 4.67 -6.03 3.15
CA ALA A 60 4.60 -5.44 1.81
C ALA A 60 5.23 -4.04 1.71
N LEU A 61 5.58 -3.39 2.83
CA LEU A 61 6.16 -2.04 2.80
C LEU A 61 7.53 -2.02 2.11
N ALA A 62 8.42 -2.94 2.48
CA ALA A 62 9.72 -3.17 1.86
C ALA A 62 10.49 -1.88 1.51
N ASP A 63 10.79 -1.66 0.23
CA ASP A 63 11.57 -0.53 -0.28
C ASP A 63 10.73 0.66 -0.76
N LEU A 64 9.40 0.63 -0.55
CA LEU A 64 8.53 1.75 -0.90
C LEU A 64 8.96 3.08 -0.27
N PRO A 65 9.42 3.13 1.01
CA PRO A 65 9.91 4.39 1.57
C PRO A 65 11.07 5.00 0.79
N GLN A 66 11.98 4.18 0.26
CA GLN A 66 13.15 4.62 -0.52
C GLN A 66 12.77 5.07 -1.93
N GLN A 67 11.70 4.52 -2.50
CA GLN A 67 11.18 4.90 -3.82
C GLN A 67 10.25 6.12 -3.76
N SER A 68 9.74 6.47 -2.57
CA SER A 68 8.78 7.56 -2.39
C SER A 68 9.42 8.94 -2.42
N VAL A 69 8.62 9.95 -2.78
CA VAL A 69 8.99 11.35 -2.61
C VAL A 69 8.71 11.77 -1.17
N HIS A 70 9.74 12.26 -0.49
CA HIS A 70 9.62 12.77 0.87
C HIS A 70 9.08 14.21 0.88
N ILE A 71 7.96 14.44 1.57
CA ILE A 71 7.46 15.79 1.86
C ILE A 71 7.87 16.18 3.27
N GLY A 72 8.75 17.17 3.38
CA GLY A 72 9.10 17.80 4.67
C GLY A 72 8.26 19.04 5.00
N GLN A 73 7.63 19.65 4.00
CA GLN A 73 6.93 20.92 4.18
C GLN A 73 5.73 21.05 3.22
N VAL A 74 4.65 21.64 3.71
CA VAL A 74 3.51 22.10 2.91
C VAL A 74 3.49 23.62 2.96
N ILE A 75 3.55 24.26 1.79
CA ILE A 75 3.48 25.71 1.65
C ILE A 75 2.22 26.07 0.87
N THR A 76 1.36 26.87 1.48
CA THR A 76 0.09 27.29 0.88
C THR A 76 0.20 28.74 0.44
N HIS A 77 -0.06 28.99 -0.85
CA HIS A 77 -0.21 30.33 -1.40
C HIS A 77 -1.66 30.55 -1.84
N VAL A 78 -2.21 31.73 -1.59
CA VAL A 78 -3.55 32.14 -2.05
C VAL A 78 -3.39 33.46 -2.78
N ASN A 79 -3.85 33.52 -4.03
CA ASN A 79 -3.69 34.70 -4.90
C ASN A 79 -2.25 35.21 -5.00
N GLY A 80 -1.26 34.30 -4.96
CA GLY A 80 0.17 34.63 -4.99
C GLY A 80 0.77 35.04 -3.63
N GLU A 81 -0.05 35.22 -2.60
CA GLU A 81 0.41 35.55 -1.25
C GLU A 81 0.66 34.29 -0.43
N LEU A 82 1.77 34.27 0.34
CA LEU A 82 2.09 33.18 1.26
C LEU A 82 1.12 33.20 2.44
N MET A 83 0.29 32.17 2.56
CA MET A 83 -0.68 32.05 3.65
C MET A 83 -0.17 31.21 4.82
N ALA A 84 0.53 30.10 4.53
CA ALA A 84 0.99 29.18 5.55
C ALA A 84 2.21 28.39 5.11
N ARG A 85 3.04 28.04 6.10
CA ARG A 85 4.15 27.10 5.97
C ARG A 85 4.05 26.10 7.12
N LEU A 86 3.82 24.84 6.79
CA LEU A 86 3.66 23.75 7.76
C LEU A 86 4.79 22.75 7.57
N GLU A 87 5.52 22.48 8.64
CA GLU A 87 6.47 21.37 8.72
C GLU A 87 5.68 20.06 8.86
N VAL A 88 5.93 19.10 7.98
CA VAL A 88 5.22 17.80 7.97
C VAL A 88 6.23 16.64 7.89
N GLY A 89 5.73 15.41 7.96
CA GLY A 89 6.56 14.20 7.79
C GLY A 89 7.43 13.84 8.99
N ARG A 90 7.40 14.63 10.08
CA ARG A 90 8.16 14.34 11.31
C ARG A 90 7.59 13.11 12.02
N ARG A 91 8.48 12.24 12.48
CA ARG A 91 8.14 11.09 13.33
C ARG A 91 7.62 11.61 14.68
N THR A 92 6.57 10.97 15.20
CA THR A 92 6.04 11.23 16.55
C THR A 92 5.84 9.89 17.27
N GLU A 93 5.45 9.92 18.54
CA GLU A 93 5.09 8.70 19.29
C GLU A 93 3.93 7.94 18.64
N LEU A 94 2.98 8.66 18.05
CA LEU A 94 1.79 8.08 17.40
C LEU A 94 2.01 7.71 15.93
N VAL A 95 3.10 8.18 15.32
CA VAL A 95 3.38 8.01 13.89
C VAL A 95 4.75 7.38 13.71
N THR A 96 4.75 6.06 13.52
CA THR A 96 5.98 5.25 13.51
C THR A 96 6.48 4.91 12.11
N ARG A 97 5.67 5.14 11.07
CA ARG A 97 6.06 5.03 9.67
C ARG A 97 5.72 6.33 8.93
N PRO A 98 6.55 6.79 7.99
CA PRO A 98 6.25 8.01 7.24
C PRO A 98 5.05 7.81 6.31
N GLY A 99 4.33 8.90 6.04
CA GLY A 99 3.49 8.98 4.85
C GLY A 99 4.38 9.00 3.61
N LEU A 100 3.94 8.35 2.53
CA LEU A 100 4.69 8.23 1.30
C LEU A 100 3.96 8.95 0.18
N ILE A 101 4.67 9.75 -0.61
CA ILE A 101 4.18 10.15 -1.93
C ILE A 101 4.70 9.15 -2.94
N ILE A 102 3.81 8.30 -3.42
CA ILE A 102 4.14 7.15 -4.26
C ILE A 102 2.90 6.75 -5.05
N SER A 103 3.08 6.22 -6.25
CA SER A 103 1.93 5.84 -7.06
C SER A 103 1.25 4.59 -6.51
N GLN A 104 -0.04 4.48 -6.82
CA GLN A 104 -0.82 3.29 -6.51
C GLN A 104 -0.21 2.03 -7.15
N ALA A 105 0.40 2.16 -8.34
CA ALA A 105 0.96 1.03 -9.07
C ALA A 105 2.14 0.39 -8.31
N GLU A 106 3.04 1.19 -7.71
CA GLU A 106 4.13 0.63 -6.89
C GLU A 106 3.60 -0.08 -5.64
N VAL A 107 2.61 0.50 -4.96
CA VAL A 107 1.98 -0.12 -3.79
C VAL A 107 1.34 -1.46 -4.17
N GLU A 108 0.58 -1.51 -5.25
CA GLU A 108 -0.02 -2.75 -5.74
C GLU A 108 1.05 -3.76 -6.19
N ALA A 109 2.13 -3.32 -6.85
CA ALA A 109 3.22 -4.19 -7.26
C ALA A 109 3.89 -4.88 -6.05
N ARG A 110 4.12 -4.13 -4.97
CA ARG A 110 4.65 -4.70 -3.73
C ARG A 110 3.69 -5.65 -3.04
N LEU A 111 2.40 -5.34 -3.01
CA LEU A 111 1.39 -6.27 -2.50
C LEU A 111 1.31 -7.56 -3.35
N ARG A 112 1.37 -7.46 -4.68
CA ARG A 112 1.42 -8.64 -5.57
C ARG A 112 2.68 -9.47 -5.37
N HIS A 113 3.83 -8.83 -5.15
CA HIS A 113 5.06 -9.53 -4.78
C HIS A 113 4.87 -10.29 -3.47
N ARG A 114 4.42 -9.61 -2.41
CA ARG A 114 4.20 -10.23 -1.11
C ARG A 114 3.21 -11.39 -1.17
N LEU A 115 2.12 -11.24 -1.94
CA LEU A 115 1.13 -12.31 -2.12
C LEU A 115 1.73 -13.56 -2.80
N ARG A 116 2.64 -13.38 -3.77
CA ARG A 116 3.37 -14.49 -4.40
C ARG A 116 4.28 -15.20 -3.41
N ASP A 117 5.01 -14.44 -2.58
CA ASP A 117 5.90 -15.02 -1.56
C ASP A 117 5.12 -15.87 -0.55
N LEU A 118 3.96 -15.37 -0.13
CA LEU A 118 3.05 -16.10 0.77
C LEU A 118 2.52 -17.39 0.14
N GLY A 119 2.25 -17.41 -1.17
CA GLY A 119 1.80 -18.62 -1.87
C GLY A 119 2.94 -19.58 -2.23
N ALA A 120 4.19 -19.11 -2.29
CA ALA A 120 5.36 -19.96 -2.51
C ALA A 120 5.77 -20.74 -1.24
N ALA A 121 5.43 -20.22 -0.06
CA ALA A 121 5.65 -20.89 1.22
C ALA A 121 4.70 -22.07 1.49
N ASP A 122 3.66 -22.24 0.67
CA ASP A 122 2.67 -23.34 0.76
C ASP A 122 3.13 -24.63 0.02
N LYS A 123 4.41 -24.74 -0.40
CA LYS A 123 4.99 -25.91 -1.09
C LYS A 123 5.96 -26.71 -0.24
#